data_AF-A0A498S509-F1
#
_entry.id   AF-A0A498S509-F1
#
_cell.length_a   1.000
_cell.length_b   1.000
_cell.length_c   1.000
_cell.angle_alpha   90.00
_cell.angle_beta   90.00
_cell.angle_gamma   90.00
#
_symmetry.space_group_name_H-M   'P 1'
#
loop_
_entity.id
_entity.type
_entity.pdbx_description
1 polymer ?
#
loop_
_entity_poly.entity_id
_entity_poly.type
_entity_poly.pdbx_seq_one_letter_code
_entity_poly.pdbx_strand_id
1 'polypeptide(L)'
;MSFNVLSLSYLLIPFIPVVLPCLANGVCGPGIGGIGGCHPQIQPLQSTCQPPCAPGTHCGPYGCTQFRARARSANVFKPNMENKESKSPNQLFMECCKRRGLPEACLQKCSIQDYTKDALINMYFNRDPCPVSAVAEIQFCAAQGRDHRQCCARNGVGTTLAGEKCLIFCDQRPGNITQLDYSYFICYDRFESIKSCFVHDMMAQDSLQRFSRHF
;
A
#
# COMPACT_ATOMS: atom_id res chain seq x y z
N MET A 1 23.07 -69.37 -37.93
CA MET A 1 22.18 -69.73 -36.81
C MET A 1 21.68 -68.40 -36.24
N SER A 2 20.61 -67.79 -36.74
CA SER A 2 19.19 -68.06 -36.42
C SER A 2 19.02 -68.20 -34.89
N PHE A 3 18.28 -67.39 -34.14
CA PHE A 3 16.84 -67.11 -34.24
C PHE A 3 16.43 -65.78 -33.51
N ASN A 4 15.48 -65.08 -34.12
CA ASN A 4 14.31 -64.33 -33.60
C ASN A 4 14.46 -63.36 -32.40
N VAL A 5 14.28 -62.05 -32.56
CA VAL A 5 13.02 -61.30 -32.76
C VAL A 5 12.03 -61.50 -31.60
N LEU A 6 11.89 -60.48 -30.74
CA LEU A 6 10.61 -60.07 -30.19
C LEU A 6 10.65 -58.57 -29.86
N SER A 7 9.64 -57.90 -30.40
CA SER A 7 9.45 -56.47 -30.52
C SER A 7 8.89 -55.88 -29.22
N LEU A 8 9.41 -54.73 -28.80
CA LEU A 8 8.76 -53.87 -27.80
C LEU A 8 8.80 -52.43 -28.35
N SER A 9 7.87 -52.19 -29.27
CA SER A 9 7.52 -50.87 -29.79
C SER A 9 6.93 -50.01 -28.67
N TYR A 10 7.74 -49.15 -28.08
CA TYR A 10 7.28 -48.07 -27.20
C TYR A 10 6.68 -46.96 -28.08
N LEU A 11 5.35 -46.85 -28.09
CA LEU A 11 4.64 -45.74 -28.72
C LEU A 11 4.96 -44.44 -27.97
N LEU A 12 5.83 -43.60 -28.55
CA LEU A 12 5.99 -42.21 -28.15
C LEU A 12 4.79 -41.42 -28.69
N ILE A 13 3.83 -41.14 -27.81
CA ILE A 13 2.76 -40.16 -28.07
C ILE A 13 3.39 -38.77 -27.84
N PRO A 14 3.50 -37.89 -28.86
CA PRO A 14 3.91 -36.52 -28.63
C PRO A 14 2.77 -35.77 -27.91
N PHE A 15 3.00 -35.41 -26.65
CA PHE A 15 2.14 -34.46 -25.93
C PHE A 15 2.19 -33.11 -26.65
N ILE A 16 1.09 -32.74 -27.31
CA ILE A 16 0.86 -31.39 -27.81
C ILE A 16 0.54 -30.51 -26.59
N PRO A 17 1.34 -29.49 -26.25
CA PRO A 17 0.91 -28.52 -25.27
C PRO A 17 -0.16 -27.64 -25.91
N VAL A 18 -1.42 -27.89 -25.57
CA VAL A 18 -2.51 -26.98 -25.90
C VAL A 18 -2.31 -25.73 -25.04
N VAL A 19 -1.86 -24.64 -25.65
CA VAL A 19 -1.79 -23.34 -24.98
C VAL A 19 -3.22 -22.79 -24.91
N LEU A 20 -3.91 -23.08 -23.81
CA LEU A 20 -5.20 -22.47 -23.52
C LEU A 20 -4.96 -21.01 -23.08
N PRO A 21 -5.54 -19.99 -23.74
CA PRO A 21 -5.42 -18.62 -23.28
C PRO A 21 -6.15 -18.47 -21.95
N CYS A 22 -5.47 -17.91 -20.96
CA CYS A 22 -6.08 -17.53 -19.68
C CYS A 22 -7.11 -16.42 -19.93
N LEU A 23 -8.39 -16.70 -19.68
CA LEU A 23 -9.41 -15.66 -19.58
C LEU A 23 -9.22 -14.88 -18.27
N ALA A 24 -9.23 -13.55 -18.37
CA ALA A 24 -8.89 -12.60 -17.31
C ALA A 24 -9.93 -12.43 -16.18
N ASN A 25 -10.68 -13.49 -15.86
CA ASN A 25 -11.54 -13.55 -14.69
C ASN A 25 -11.12 -14.81 -13.92
N GLY A 26 -10.26 -14.64 -12.91
CA GLY A 26 -9.64 -15.76 -12.20
C GLY A 26 -10.67 -16.80 -11.77
N VAL A 27 -10.58 -18.02 -12.30
CA VAL A 27 -9.99 -19.23 -11.69
C VAL A 27 -9.75 -20.28 -12.79
N CYS A 28 -8.73 -21.14 -12.67
CA CYS A 28 -8.82 -22.56 -13.04
C CYS A 28 -7.67 -23.36 -12.41
N GLY A 29 -8.01 -24.34 -11.57
CA GLY A 29 -7.08 -25.39 -11.10
C GLY A 29 -7.82 -26.73 -11.11
N PRO A 30 -7.16 -27.85 -11.48
CA PRO A 30 -7.83 -29.14 -11.63
C PRO A 30 -8.08 -29.77 -10.25
N GLY A 31 -9.36 -29.82 -9.85
CA GLY A 31 -9.79 -30.65 -8.73
C GLY A 31 -9.85 -32.12 -9.16
N ILE A 32 -9.18 -32.99 -8.42
CA ILE A 32 -9.46 -34.43 -8.43
C ILE A 32 -10.88 -34.64 -7.91
N GLY A 33 -11.78 -35.14 -8.77
CA GLY A 33 -13.13 -35.56 -8.38
C GLY A 33 -14.25 -34.52 -8.55
N GLY A 34 -14.51 -34.09 -9.79
CA GLY A 34 -15.86 -34.00 -10.37
C GLY A 34 -16.98 -33.16 -9.72
N ILE A 35 -16.78 -32.42 -8.64
CA ILE A 35 -17.78 -31.49 -8.07
C ILE A 35 -17.12 -30.17 -7.70
N GLY A 36 -17.29 -29.16 -8.56
CA GLY A 36 -16.74 -27.82 -8.37
C GLY A 36 -17.50 -27.04 -7.31
N GLY A 37 -16.97 -27.00 -6.09
CA GLY A 37 -17.35 -26.05 -5.04
C GLY A 37 -16.30 -24.97 -4.89
N CYS A 38 -16.69 -23.70 -5.06
CA CYS A 38 -15.86 -22.55 -4.70
C CYS A 38 -15.72 -22.50 -3.17
N HIS A 39 -14.54 -22.79 -2.64
CA HIS A 39 -14.23 -22.49 -1.25
C HIS A 39 -13.89 -21.00 -1.16
N PRO A 40 -14.64 -20.16 -0.43
CA PRO A 40 -14.24 -18.77 -0.26
C PRO A 40 -12.92 -18.73 0.52
N GLN A 41 -11.96 -18.02 -0.05
CA GLN A 41 -10.81 -17.50 0.69
C GLN A 41 -11.32 -16.83 1.96
N ILE A 42 -10.65 -17.13 3.07
CA ILE A 42 -10.79 -16.42 4.34
C ILE A 42 -10.65 -14.92 4.03
N GLN A 43 -11.79 -14.24 4.03
CA GLN A 43 -11.85 -12.80 3.84
C GLN A 43 -11.06 -12.15 4.99
N PRO A 44 -10.28 -11.09 4.75
CA PRO A 44 -9.83 -10.25 5.85
C PRO A 44 -11.08 -9.81 6.61
N LEU A 45 -11.06 -9.98 7.93
CA LEU A 45 -12.16 -9.67 8.86
C LEU A 45 -12.91 -8.42 8.36
N GLN A 46 -14.11 -8.62 7.80
CA GLN A 46 -14.92 -7.49 7.39
C GLN A 46 -15.24 -6.72 8.68
N SER A 47 -14.76 -5.49 8.78
CA SER A 47 -15.18 -4.59 9.84
C SER A 47 -16.69 -4.47 9.75
N THR A 48 -17.41 -5.03 10.71
CA THR A 48 -18.86 -4.86 10.80
C THR A 48 -19.11 -3.50 11.44
N CYS A 49 -19.54 -2.52 10.65
CA CYS A 49 -19.95 -1.23 11.18
C CYS A 49 -21.31 -1.38 11.86
N GLN A 50 -21.37 -1.05 13.16
CA GLN A 50 -22.62 -0.96 13.91
C GLN A 50 -22.68 0.46 14.51
N PRO A 51 -23.63 1.32 14.09
CA PRO A 51 -24.76 1.06 13.20
C PRO A 51 -24.37 0.83 11.73
N PRO A 52 -25.22 0.15 10.93
CA PRO A 52 -24.99 -0.09 9.51
C PRO A 52 -24.91 1.24 8.73
N CYS A 53 -23.97 1.28 7.80
CA CYS A 53 -23.71 2.44 6.96
C CYS A 53 -24.89 2.73 6.01
N ALA A 54 -25.12 4.01 5.67
CA ALA A 54 -26.18 4.42 4.76
C ALA A 54 -25.99 3.84 3.34
N PRO A 55 -27.06 3.65 2.55
CA PRO A 55 -26.96 3.21 1.16
C PRO A 55 -26.01 4.11 0.37
N GLY A 56 -25.09 3.52 -0.40
CA GLY A 56 -24.04 4.29 -1.10
C GLY A 56 -22.71 4.42 -0.32
N THR A 57 -22.61 3.83 0.87
CA THR A 57 -21.37 3.78 1.67
C THR A 57 -21.00 2.34 2.06
N HIS A 58 -19.71 2.07 2.21
CA HIS A 58 -19.17 0.79 2.68
C HIS A 58 -18.43 0.97 4.00
N CYS A 59 -18.41 -0.09 4.81
CA CYS A 59 -17.63 -0.10 6.03
C CYS A 59 -16.15 -0.32 5.71
N GLY A 60 -15.31 0.57 6.22
CA GLY A 60 -13.85 0.47 6.16
C GLY A 60 -13.22 0.62 7.54
N PRO A 61 -11.87 0.69 7.60
CA PRO A 61 -11.12 0.75 8.85
C PRO A 61 -11.46 1.96 9.73
N TYR A 62 -11.99 3.02 9.12
CA TYR A 62 -12.31 4.30 9.75
C TYR A 62 -13.83 4.57 9.81
N GLY A 63 -14.66 3.54 9.64
CA GLY A 63 -16.12 3.66 9.58
C GLY A 63 -16.67 3.70 8.16
N CYS A 64 -17.81 4.37 7.98
CA CYS A 64 -18.54 4.38 6.72
C CYS A 64 -17.93 5.35 5.71
N THR A 65 -17.51 4.86 4.55
CA THR A 65 -16.94 5.67 3.47
C THR A 65 -17.72 5.46 2.17
N GLN A 66 -17.87 6.50 1.34
CA GLN A 66 -18.65 6.39 0.09
C GLN A 66 -18.06 5.34 -0.86
N PHE A 67 -18.94 4.59 -1.55
CA PHE A 67 -18.51 3.74 -2.66
C PHE A 67 -17.89 4.63 -3.73
N ARG A 68 -16.56 4.62 -3.87
CA ARG A 68 -15.96 5.02 -5.14
C ARG A 68 -16.32 3.94 -6.14
N ALA A 69 -17.13 4.30 -7.14
CA ALA A 69 -17.36 3.44 -8.29
C ALA A 69 -15.99 3.01 -8.84
N ARG A 70 -15.66 1.73 -8.73
CA ARG A 70 -14.60 1.16 -9.55
C ARG A 70 -15.10 1.29 -10.97
N ALA A 71 -14.52 2.21 -11.75
CA ALA A 71 -14.88 2.34 -13.15
C ALA A 71 -14.74 0.95 -13.79
N ARG A 72 -15.86 0.37 -14.24
CA ARG A 72 -15.80 -0.79 -15.12
C ARG A 72 -15.06 -0.31 -16.36
N SER A 73 -13.92 -0.91 -16.63
CA SER A 73 -13.11 -0.59 -17.81
C SER A 73 -13.93 -0.95 -19.04
N ALA A 74 -14.72 0.01 -19.54
CA ALA A 74 -15.02 0.04 -20.96
C ALA A 74 -13.68 0.31 -21.64
N ASN A 75 -13.39 -0.40 -22.73
CA ASN A 75 -12.15 -0.28 -23.53
C ASN A 75 -11.98 1.08 -24.22
N VAL A 76 -12.34 2.18 -23.56
CA VAL A 76 -12.09 3.57 -23.94
C VAL A 76 -10.99 4.13 -23.03
N PHE A 77 -9.94 3.35 -22.77
CA PHE A 77 -8.69 3.94 -22.32
C PHE A 77 -8.01 4.51 -23.57
N LYS A 78 -8.35 5.76 -23.90
CA LYS A 78 -7.40 6.61 -24.61
C LYS A 78 -6.39 7.00 -23.54
N PRO A 79 -5.14 6.49 -23.52
CA PRO A 79 -4.13 7.17 -22.75
C PRO A 79 -4.08 8.56 -23.36
N ASN A 80 -4.64 9.55 -22.67
CA ASN A 80 -4.18 10.89 -22.90
C ASN A 80 -2.68 10.77 -22.61
N MET A 81 -1.83 10.97 -23.61
CA MET A 81 -0.44 11.35 -23.39
C MET A 81 -0.46 12.76 -22.76
N GLU A 82 -1.21 12.91 -21.67
CA GLU A 82 -1.01 13.96 -20.71
C GLU A 82 0.39 13.71 -20.21
N ASN A 83 1.28 14.55 -20.69
CA ASN A 83 2.55 14.87 -20.09
C ASN A 83 2.32 14.89 -18.57
N LYS A 84 2.62 13.77 -17.90
CA LYS A 84 2.23 13.54 -16.51
C LYS A 84 3.04 14.53 -15.69
N GLU A 85 2.49 15.71 -15.47
CA GLU A 85 3.19 16.83 -14.86
C GLU A 85 3.85 16.36 -13.56
N SER A 86 5.09 16.82 -13.32
CA SER A 86 5.84 16.53 -12.11
C SER A 86 4.98 16.91 -10.91
N LYS A 87 4.72 15.95 -10.01
CA LYS A 87 3.79 16.17 -8.90
C LYS A 87 4.55 16.76 -7.73
N SER A 88 4.01 17.81 -7.13
CA SER A 88 4.59 18.34 -5.89
C SER A 88 4.53 17.29 -4.76
N PRO A 89 5.43 17.36 -3.75
CA PRO A 89 5.37 16.47 -2.58
C PRO A 89 4.01 16.49 -1.88
N ASN A 90 3.39 17.67 -1.75
CA ASN A 90 2.04 17.81 -1.20
C ASN A 90 1.00 17.05 -2.04
N GLN A 91 1.11 17.11 -3.37
CA GLN A 91 0.19 16.39 -4.25
C GLN A 91 0.37 14.87 -4.12
N LEU A 92 1.62 14.38 -4.08
CA LEU A 92 1.90 12.95 -3.88
C LEU A 92 1.33 12.45 -2.56
N PHE A 93 1.54 13.21 -1.48
CA PHE A 93 1.05 12.89 -0.15
C PHE A 93 -0.49 12.89 -0.10
N MET A 94 -1.13 13.97 -0.54
CA MET A 94 -2.58 14.11 -0.57
C MET A 94 -3.26 13.04 -1.44
N GLU A 95 -2.72 12.76 -2.62
CA GLU A 95 -3.25 11.70 -3.50
C GLU A 95 -3.15 10.32 -2.83
N CYS A 96 -2.06 10.04 -2.12
CA CYS A 96 -1.93 8.81 -1.36
C CYS A 96 -3.01 8.70 -0.27
N CYS A 97 -3.22 9.75 0.52
CA CYS A 97 -4.26 9.77 1.56
C CYS A 97 -5.67 9.54 0.99
N LYS A 98 -5.99 10.24 -0.11
CA LYS A 98 -7.27 10.07 -0.82
C LYS A 98 -7.45 8.66 -1.37
N ARG A 99 -6.38 8.03 -1.85
CA ARG A 99 -6.40 6.65 -2.38
C ARG A 99 -6.55 5.61 -1.27
N ARG A 100 -5.97 5.86 -0.09
CA ARG A 100 -6.16 5.03 1.11
C ARG A 100 -7.53 5.20 1.76
N GLY A 101 -8.34 6.16 1.28
CA GLY A 101 -9.72 6.35 1.74
C GLY A 101 -9.80 6.98 3.14
N LEU A 102 -8.82 7.80 3.51
CA LEU A 102 -8.86 8.53 4.77
C LEU A 102 -10.05 9.51 4.80
N PRO A 103 -10.70 9.68 5.97
CA PRO A 103 -11.82 10.61 6.11
C PRO A 103 -11.35 12.06 5.97
N GLU A 104 -12.27 12.97 5.64
CA GLU A 104 -11.94 14.37 5.34
C GLU A 104 -11.19 15.08 6.48
N ALA A 105 -11.57 14.81 7.73
CA ALA A 105 -10.88 15.32 8.92
C ALA A 105 -9.39 14.98 8.95
N CYS A 106 -8.99 13.84 8.37
CA CYS A 106 -7.60 13.41 8.26
C CYS A 106 -6.89 14.01 7.05
N LEU A 107 -7.61 14.36 5.98
CA LEU A 107 -7.00 14.91 4.77
C LEU A 107 -6.33 16.27 5.03
N GLN A 108 -6.83 17.03 6.01
CA GLN A 108 -6.20 18.27 6.48
C GLN A 108 -4.78 18.08 7.01
N LYS A 109 -4.34 16.84 7.25
CA LYS A 109 -2.99 16.49 7.73
C LYS A 109 -2.08 15.98 6.61
N CYS A 110 -2.63 15.81 5.41
CA CYS A 110 -1.93 15.22 4.27
C CYS A 110 -1.21 16.28 3.41
N SER A 111 -0.54 17.19 4.10
CA SER A 111 0.35 18.20 3.53
C SER A 111 1.64 18.23 4.34
N ILE A 112 2.75 18.64 3.73
CA ILE A 112 4.05 18.76 4.42
C ILE A 112 3.98 19.77 5.58
N GLN A 113 3.10 20.77 5.48
CA GLN A 113 2.93 21.81 6.49
C GLN A 113 2.09 21.34 7.68
N ASP A 114 1.00 20.62 7.43
CA ASP A 114 0.04 20.21 8.45
C ASP A 114 0.41 18.87 9.11
N TYR A 115 1.30 18.10 8.46
CA TYR A 115 1.94 16.93 9.04
C TYR A 115 3.00 17.35 10.06
N THR A 116 2.54 17.65 11.27
CA THR A 116 3.35 18.11 12.40
C THR A 116 3.31 17.14 13.58
N LYS A 117 4.31 17.25 14.45
CA LYS A 117 4.34 16.56 15.75
C LYS A 117 3.04 16.79 16.53
N ASP A 118 2.62 18.05 16.66
CA ASP A 118 1.45 18.42 17.45
C ASP A 118 0.16 17.86 16.84
N ALA A 119 0.03 17.86 15.51
CA ALA A 119 -1.12 17.26 14.85
C ALA A 119 -1.25 15.77 15.18
N LEU A 120 -0.16 15.00 15.16
CA LEU A 120 -0.18 13.56 15.50
C LEU A 120 -0.40 13.33 17.00
N ILE A 121 0.19 14.16 17.86
CA ILE A 121 -0.01 14.08 19.31
C ILE A 121 -1.49 14.35 19.66
N ASN A 122 -2.10 15.36 19.04
CA ASN A 122 -3.51 15.67 19.27
C ASN A 122 -4.44 14.53 18.82
N MET A 123 -4.11 13.83 17.73
CA MET A 123 -4.84 12.62 17.32
C MET A 123 -4.73 11.52 18.37
N TYR A 124 -3.53 11.29 18.91
CA TYR A 124 -3.32 10.27 19.93
C TYR A 124 -4.13 10.54 21.20
N PHE A 125 -4.15 11.79 21.66
CA PHE A 125 -4.94 12.18 22.83
C PHE A 125 -6.43 12.37 22.55
N ASN A 126 -6.91 11.97 21.35
CA ASN A 126 -8.29 12.14 20.91
C ASN A 126 -8.80 13.60 21.02
N ARG A 127 -7.90 14.58 20.84
CA ARG A 127 -8.22 16.02 20.78
C ARG A 127 -8.42 16.50 19.34
N ASP A 128 -8.18 15.62 18.38
CA ASP A 128 -8.31 15.88 16.96
C ASP A 128 -9.50 15.11 16.39
N PRO A 129 -10.27 15.67 15.42
CA PRO A 129 -11.36 14.96 14.77
C PRO A 129 -10.89 13.76 13.92
N CYS A 130 -9.62 13.70 13.52
CA CYS A 130 -9.03 12.54 12.86
C CYS A 130 -8.56 11.51 13.91
N PRO A 131 -9.05 10.26 13.85
CA PRO A 131 -8.73 9.25 14.87
C PRO A 131 -7.27 8.79 14.78
N VAL A 132 -6.70 8.36 15.91
CA VAL A 132 -5.32 7.83 15.98
C VAL A 132 -5.08 6.62 15.07
N SER A 133 -6.12 5.84 14.75
CA SER A 133 -6.03 4.71 13.82
C SER A 133 -5.61 5.13 12.40
N ALA A 134 -5.79 6.40 12.02
CA ALA A 134 -5.39 6.94 10.72
C ALA A 134 -3.90 7.32 10.65
N VAL A 135 -3.19 7.41 11.79
CA VAL A 135 -1.79 7.86 11.85
C VAL A 135 -0.89 6.98 10.97
N ALA A 136 -1.04 5.65 11.05
CA ALA A 136 -0.20 4.72 10.29
C ALA A 136 -0.32 4.93 8.78
N GLU A 137 -1.53 5.19 8.28
CA GLU A 137 -1.79 5.47 6.87
C GLU A 137 -1.26 6.85 6.45
N ILE A 138 -1.39 7.86 7.31
CA ILE A 138 -0.82 9.20 7.08
C ILE A 138 0.71 9.11 7.01
N GLN A 139 1.36 8.42 7.96
CA GLN A 139 2.81 8.21 7.99
C GLN A 139 3.29 7.42 6.78
N PHE A 140 2.59 6.35 6.41
CA PHE A 140 2.85 5.58 5.20
C PHE A 140 2.85 6.49 3.96
N CYS A 141 1.83 7.35 3.84
CA CYS A 141 1.69 8.23 2.70
C CYS A 141 2.74 9.34 2.68
N ALA A 142 3.10 9.92 3.83
CA ALA A 142 4.17 10.90 3.94
C ALA A 142 5.51 10.31 3.48
N ALA A 143 5.81 9.07 3.86
CA ALA A 143 7.03 8.36 3.47
C ALA A 143 6.92 7.63 2.11
N GLN A 144 5.81 7.77 1.39
CA GLN A 144 5.54 7.04 0.15
C GLN A 144 5.78 5.52 0.24
N GLY A 145 5.61 4.92 1.43
CA GLY A 145 5.79 3.50 1.66
C GLY A 145 7.23 2.97 1.58
N ARG A 146 8.24 3.81 1.80
CA ARG A 146 9.67 3.46 1.65
C ARG A 146 10.43 3.42 2.98
N ASP A 147 11.62 2.84 2.92
CA ASP A 147 12.56 2.75 4.03
C ASP A 147 13.54 3.94 4.00
N HIS A 148 13.48 4.79 5.03
CA HIS A 148 14.32 5.97 5.19
C HIS A 148 15.33 5.83 6.33
N ARG A 149 15.51 4.63 6.90
CA ARG A 149 16.36 4.43 8.09
C ARG A 149 17.77 4.99 7.92
N GLN A 150 18.35 4.87 6.72
CA GLN A 150 19.68 5.43 6.44
C GLN A 150 19.71 6.97 6.54
N CYS A 151 18.70 7.66 6.02
CA CYS A 151 18.58 9.10 6.15
C CYS A 151 18.35 9.50 7.61
N CYS A 152 17.43 8.81 8.29
CA CYS A 152 17.10 9.08 9.68
C CYS A 152 18.28 8.88 10.64
N ALA A 153 19.06 7.81 10.46
CA ALA A 153 20.25 7.55 11.27
C ALA A 153 21.26 8.69 11.13
N ARG A 154 21.53 9.16 9.90
CA ARG A 154 22.41 10.31 9.65
C ARG A 154 21.88 11.62 10.22
N ASN A 155 20.56 11.77 10.33
CA ASN A 155 19.91 12.98 10.88
C ASN A 155 19.60 12.87 12.38
N GLY A 156 20.22 11.92 13.09
CA GLY A 156 20.16 11.86 14.55
C GLY A 156 18.82 11.35 15.13
N VAL A 157 17.98 10.67 14.33
CA VAL A 157 16.73 10.09 14.83
C VAL A 157 17.01 8.97 15.85
N GLY A 158 18.09 8.20 15.63
CA GLY A 158 18.55 7.15 16.54
C GLY A 158 19.28 7.65 17.79
N THR A 159 19.49 8.96 17.95
CA THR A 159 20.28 9.52 19.07
C THR A 159 19.41 10.10 20.18
N THR A 160 18.12 9.76 20.23
CA THR A 160 17.23 10.12 21.35
C THR A 160 17.50 9.21 22.55
N LEU A 161 16.83 9.47 23.68
CA LEU A 161 16.87 8.56 24.84
C LEU A 161 16.38 7.14 24.52
N ALA A 162 15.49 7.00 23.52
CA ALA A 162 14.99 5.70 23.07
C ALA A 162 15.94 5.03 22.05
N GLY A 163 17.01 5.72 21.63
CA GLY A 163 18.04 5.18 20.75
C GLY A 163 17.51 4.79 19.36
N GLU A 164 18.07 3.70 18.82
CA GLU A 164 17.72 3.11 17.52
C GLU A 164 16.25 2.69 17.41
N LYS A 165 15.50 2.54 18.52
CA LYS A 165 14.07 2.26 18.49
C LYS A 165 13.30 3.30 17.68
N CYS A 166 13.76 4.55 17.65
CA CYS A 166 13.10 5.61 16.88
C CYS A 166 13.23 5.44 15.36
N LEU A 167 14.18 4.64 14.88
CA LEU A 167 14.29 4.35 13.44
C LEU A 167 13.10 3.53 12.92
N ILE A 168 12.29 2.96 13.81
CA ILE A 168 11.05 2.28 13.44
C ILE A 168 10.07 3.19 12.69
N PHE A 169 10.09 4.50 13.00
CA PHE A 169 9.26 5.49 12.31
C PHE A 169 9.76 5.84 10.91
N CYS A 170 10.98 5.45 10.57
CA CYS A 170 11.59 5.74 9.28
C CYS A 170 11.36 4.64 8.24
N ASP A 171 11.00 3.44 8.69
CA ASP A 171 10.64 2.34 7.81
C ASP A 171 9.11 2.27 7.67
N GLN A 172 8.59 2.81 6.56
CA GLN A 172 7.16 2.86 6.31
C GLN A 172 6.72 1.85 5.26
N ARG A 173 7.51 0.78 5.04
CA ARG A 173 7.09 -0.31 4.15
C ARG A 173 5.89 -1.06 4.74
N PRO A 174 4.97 -1.56 3.90
CA PRO A 174 3.86 -2.38 4.39
C PRO A 174 4.37 -3.65 5.08
N GLY A 175 3.62 -4.13 6.08
CA GLY A 175 3.88 -5.42 6.74
C GLY A 175 4.62 -5.34 8.07
N ASN A 176 5.19 -4.18 8.42
CA ASN A 176 5.75 -3.94 9.75
C ASN A 176 4.75 -3.13 10.60
N ILE A 177 3.78 -3.81 11.22
CA ILE A 177 2.81 -3.15 12.11
C ILE A 177 3.44 -3.05 13.49
N THR A 178 3.73 -1.83 13.90
CA THR A 178 4.38 -1.55 15.18
C THR A 178 3.32 -1.05 16.14
N GLN A 179 3.20 -1.73 17.29
CA GLN A 179 2.31 -1.30 18.35
C GLN A 179 2.98 -0.11 19.05
N LEU A 180 2.55 1.10 18.67
CA LEU A 180 3.08 2.33 19.21
C LEU A 180 2.45 2.60 20.57
N ASP A 181 3.23 2.45 21.63
CA ASP A 181 2.88 2.87 22.99
C ASP A 181 3.46 4.25 23.33
N TYR A 182 3.22 4.73 24.56
CA TYR A 182 3.69 6.02 25.05
C TYR A 182 5.22 6.18 25.04
N SER A 183 5.99 5.09 25.08
CA SER A 183 7.47 5.15 25.10
C SER A 183 8.05 5.71 23.81
N TYR A 184 7.30 5.62 22.71
CA TYR A 184 7.71 6.15 21.41
C TYR A 184 7.48 7.65 21.26
N PHE A 185 6.82 8.33 22.21
CA PHE A 185 6.65 9.79 22.15
C PHE A 185 7.97 10.55 22.12
N ILE A 186 8.99 10.04 22.80
CA ILE A 186 10.33 10.64 22.80
C ILE A 186 10.93 10.68 21.38
N CYS A 187 10.55 9.74 20.51
CA CYS A 187 10.99 9.75 19.12
C CYS A 187 10.43 10.94 18.33
N TYR A 188 9.29 11.50 18.75
CA TYR A 188 8.72 12.69 18.09
C TYR A 188 9.53 13.96 18.35
N ASP A 189 10.49 13.97 19.28
CA ASP A 189 11.45 15.08 19.39
C ASP A 189 12.35 15.20 18.15
N ARG A 190 12.47 14.11 17.38
CA ARG A 190 13.14 14.09 16.08
C ARG A 190 12.16 14.07 14.90
N PHE A 191 10.90 14.42 15.12
CA PHE A 191 9.86 14.39 14.09
C PHE A 191 10.24 15.21 12.85
N GLU A 192 10.78 16.43 13.03
CA GLU A 192 11.21 17.27 11.90
C GLU A 192 12.36 16.64 11.11
N SER A 193 13.28 15.94 11.78
CA SER A 193 14.36 15.16 11.13
C SER A 193 13.82 13.97 10.34
N ILE A 194 12.76 13.31 10.85
CA ILE A 194 12.08 12.22 10.13
C ILE A 194 11.36 12.79 8.90
N LYS A 195 10.57 13.85 9.09
CA LYS A 195 9.81 14.51 8.03
C LYS A 195 10.70 15.02 6.91
N SER A 196 11.84 15.66 7.23
CA SER A 196 12.76 16.17 6.21
C SER A 196 13.31 15.06 5.31
N CYS A 197 13.61 13.89 5.87
CA CYS A 197 14.02 12.72 5.08
C CYS A 197 12.94 12.29 4.08
N PHE A 198 11.66 12.29 4.47
CA PHE A 198 10.56 11.94 3.58
C PHE A 198 10.40 12.96 2.44
N VAL A 199 10.49 14.27 2.76
CA VAL A 199 10.36 15.35 1.77
C VAL A 199 11.51 15.33 0.77
N HIS A 200 12.75 15.19 1.24
CA HIS A 200 13.91 15.13 0.36
C HIS A 200 13.83 13.95 -0.60
N ASP A 201 13.40 12.78 -0.12
CA ASP A 201 13.23 11.61 -0.98
C ASP A 201 12.06 11.79 -1.97
N MET A 202 10.95 12.42 -1.57
CA MET A 202 9.88 12.82 -2.51
C MET A 202 10.42 13.68 -3.66
N MET A 203 11.20 14.70 -3.35
CA MET A 203 11.78 15.61 -4.34
C MET A 203 12.82 14.91 -5.24
N ALA A 204 13.66 14.06 -4.67
CA ALA A 204 14.66 13.30 -5.42
C ALA A 204 14.03 12.28 -6.38
N GLN A 205 12.94 11.61 -5.99
CA GLN A 205 12.25 10.68 -6.88
C GLN A 205 11.55 11.40 -8.03
N ASP A 206 10.94 12.56 -7.80
CA ASP A 206 10.30 13.33 -8.87
C ASP A 206 11.31 13.85 -9.89
N SER A 207 12.49 14.30 -9.45
CA SER A 207 13.56 14.73 -10.35
C SER A 207 14.10 13.57 -11.20
N LEU A 208 14.29 12.39 -10.61
CA LEU A 208 14.68 11.17 -11.33
C LEU A 208 13.61 10.73 -12.33
N GLN A 209 12.32 10.79 -11.96
CA GLN A 209 11.23 10.50 -12.88
C GLN A 209 11.17 11.48 -14.04
N ARG A 210 11.43 12.77 -13.79
CA ARG A 210 11.51 13.78 -14.84
C ARG A 210 12.67 13.49 -15.79
N PHE A 211 13.85 13.18 -15.25
CA PHE A 211 15.02 12.82 -16.07
C PHE A 211 14.74 11.58 -16.93
N SER A 212 14.20 10.51 -16.35
CA SER A 212 13.87 9.27 -17.07
C SER A 212 12.80 9.43 -18.16
N ARG A 213 12.05 10.53 -18.20
CA ARG A 213 11.08 10.80 -19.27
C ARG A 213 11.66 11.58 -20.44
N HIS A 214 12.84 12.18 -20.25
CA HIS A 214 13.53 12.95 -21.29
C HIS A 214 14.52 12.12 -22.11
N PHE A 215 14.79 10.87 -21.71
CA PHE A 215 15.61 9.89 -22.40
C PHE A 215 14.78 8.63 -22.67
#